data_AF-A0A1B6LPB3-F1
#
_entry.id   AF-A0A1B6LPB3-F1
#
_cell.length_a   1.000
_cell.length_b   1.000
_cell.length_c   1.000
_cell.angle_alpha   90.00
_cell.angle_beta   90.00
_cell.angle_gamma   90.00
#
_symmetry.space_group_name_H-M   'P 1'
#
loop_
_entity.id
_entity.type
_entity.pdbx_description
1 polymer ?
#
loop_
_entity_poly.entity_id
_entity_poly.type
_entity_poly.pdbx_seq_one_letter_code
_entity_poly.pdbx_strand_id
1 'polypeptide(L)'
;MSWTEVRDKLRVWREENVRQSSDLITMWDTVLQDKMHKLGDEQYVVYEQTFVAALDCNRIDVANECLHALTAAFPDSLRIYKLQVMKLEAQERFEEALDLLQNIIKKDKTNAAPRKRRVAILKACGKIPEAIKELSEYLKKFMVDQEAWQELCELYLSEQDYGRAAFCMEELILHNP
;
A
#
# COMPACT_ATOMS: atom_id res chain seq x y z
N MET A 1 -29.30 -10.22 0.99
CA MET A 1 -28.15 -10.99 0.48
C MET A 1 -27.68 -11.90 1.60
N SER A 2 -27.44 -13.18 1.32
CA SER A 2 -26.87 -14.13 2.27
C SER A 2 -25.35 -13.93 2.40
N TRP A 3 -24.74 -14.40 3.50
CA TRP A 3 -23.29 -14.26 3.69
C TRP A 3 -22.47 -15.02 2.63
N THR A 4 -23.02 -16.10 2.05
CA THR A 4 -22.41 -16.83 0.93
C THR A 4 -22.41 -16.00 -0.35
N GLU A 5 -23.53 -15.34 -0.68
CA GLU A 5 -23.61 -14.44 -1.83
C GLU A 5 -22.66 -13.25 -1.68
N VAL A 6 -22.56 -12.67 -0.47
CA VAL A 6 -21.61 -11.59 -0.20
C VAL A 6 -20.17 -12.08 -0.39
N ARG A 7 -19.80 -13.24 0.20
CA ARG A 7 -18.46 -13.82 0.05
C ARG A 7 -18.09 -14.01 -1.43
N ASP A 8 -19.00 -14.58 -2.21
CA ASP A 8 -18.77 -14.86 -3.63
C ASP A 8 -18.64 -13.56 -4.43
N LYS A 9 -19.46 -12.55 -4.12
CA LYS A 9 -19.35 -11.20 -4.70
C LYS A 9 -18.01 -10.54 -4.37
N LEU A 10 -17.57 -10.63 -3.13
CA LEU A 10 -16.27 -10.11 -2.70
C LEU A 10 -15.12 -10.81 -3.41
N ARG A 11 -15.25 -12.12 -3.69
CA ARG A 11 -14.25 -12.87 -4.48
C ARG A 11 -14.16 -12.34 -5.90
N VAL A 12 -15.30 -12.16 -6.58
CA VAL A 12 -15.34 -11.58 -7.93
C VAL A 12 -14.67 -10.20 -7.94
N TRP A 13 -14.98 -9.34 -6.97
CA TRP A 13 -14.34 -8.02 -6.87
C TRP A 13 -12.82 -8.08 -6.68
N ARG A 14 -12.29 -9.09 -5.97
CA ARG A 14 -10.84 -9.28 -5.84
C ARG A 14 -10.22 -9.75 -7.16
N GLU A 15 -10.86 -10.67 -7.86
CA GLU A 15 -10.38 -11.23 -9.13
C GLU A 15 -10.40 -10.19 -10.25
N GLU A 16 -11.45 -9.37 -10.30
CA GLU A 16 -11.60 -8.29 -11.29
C GLU A 16 -10.93 -6.97 -10.87
N ASN A 17 -10.31 -6.92 -9.68
CA ASN A 17 -9.71 -5.72 -9.11
C ASN A 17 -10.66 -4.51 -9.06
N VAL A 18 -11.93 -4.76 -8.76
CA VAL A 18 -13.00 -3.75 -8.71
C VAL A 18 -13.07 -3.14 -7.32
N ARG A 19 -12.99 -1.81 -7.25
CA ARG A 19 -13.06 -1.05 -5.99
C ARG A 19 -14.49 -0.54 -5.74
N GLN A 20 -15.23 -1.25 -4.87
CA GLN A 20 -16.59 -0.90 -4.44
C GLN A 20 -16.64 -0.73 -2.90
N SER A 21 -15.85 0.21 -2.38
CA SER A 21 -15.59 0.32 -0.94
C SER A 21 -16.85 0.63 -0.12
N SER A 22 -17.71 1.54 -0.58
CA SER A 22 -18.97 1.89 0.10
C SER A 22 -19.95 0.71 0.17
N ASP A 23 -20.11 -0.02 -0.94
CA ASP A 23 -20.98 -1.20 -0.98
C ASP A 23 -20.42 -2.31 -0.09
N LEU A 24 -19.10 -2.50 -0.09
CA LEU A 24 -18.44 -3.47 0.80
C LEU A 24 -18.74 -3.16 2.25
N ILE A 25 -18.55 -1.92 2.69
CA ILE A 25 -18.82 -1.51 4.07
C ILE A 25 -20.30 -1.66 4.43
N THR A 26 -21.21 -1.39 3.50
CA THR A 26 -22.63 -1.65 3.70
C THR A 26 -22.89 -3.15 3.93
N MET A 27 -22.29 -4.02 3.12
CA MET A 27 -22.40 -5.48 3.28
C MET A 27 -21.69 -5.99 4.53
N TRP A 28 -20.63 -5.32 4.97
CA TRP A 28 -19.95 -5.59 6.24
C TRP A 28 -20.90 -5.38 7.41
N ASP A 29 -21.43 -4.17 7.54
CA ASP A 29 -22.30 -3.75 8.65
C ASP A 29 -23.61 -4.56 8.68
N THR A 30 -24.14 -4.95 7.52
CA THR A 30 -25.45 -5.62 7.43
C THR A 30 -25.40 -7.15 7.43
N VAL A 31 -24.29 -7.77 6.99
CA VAL A 31 -24.24 -9.22 6.75
C VAL A 31 -22.99 -9.90 7.33
N LEU A 32 -21.80 -9.34 7.15
CA LEU A 32 -20.55 -10.08 7.39
C LEU A 32 -20.04 -10.01 8.82
N GLN A 33 -20.18 -8.88 9.51
CA GLN A 33 -19.50 -8.64 10.80
C GLN A 33 -19.69 -9.81 11.78
N ASP A 34 -20.95 -10.27 11.96
CA ASP A 34 -21.28 -11.37 12.88
C ASP A 34 -21.07 -12.78 12.29
N LYS A 35 -20.64 -12.88 11.03
CA LYS A 35 -20.56 -14.14 10.27
C LYS A 35 -19.16 -14.46 9.79
N MET A 36 -18.15 -13.66 10.15
CA MET A 36 -16.76 -13.88 9.73
C MET A 36 -16.24 -15.30 9.98
N HIS A 37 -16.57 -15.89 11.13
CA HIS A 37 -16.21 -17.27 11.47
C HIS A 37 -16.76 -18.33 10.48
N LYS A 38 -17.84 -18.04 9.76
CA LYS A 38 -18.44 -18.97 8.78
C LYS A 38 -17.65 -19.04 7.47
N LEU A 39 -16.76 -18.09 7.21
CA LEU A 39 -15.97 -18.05 5.98
C LEU A 39 -14.77 -19.01 6.01
N GLY A 40 -14.46 -19.64 7.15
CA GLY A 40 -13.29 -20.51 7.28
C GLY A 40 -12.00 -19.73 6.99
N ASP A 41 -11.09 -20.30 6.21
CA ASP A 41 -9.81 -19.65 5.89
C ASP A 41 -9.96 -18.40 5.00
N GLU A 42 -11.06 -18.29 4.25
CA GLU A 42 -11.33 -17.09 3.43
C GLU A 42 -11.63 -15.85 4.27
N GLN A 43 -11.88 -16.00 5.57
CA GLN A 43 -12.13 -14.86 6.46
C GLN A 43 -10.97 -13.86 6.41
N TYR A 44 -9.72 -14.32 6.29
CA TYR A 44 -8.55 -13.43 6.32
C TYR A 44 -8.45 -12.56 5.07
N VAL A 45 -8.69 -13.13 3.88
CA VAL A 45 -8.71 -12.31 2.65
C VAL A 45 -9.89 -11.34 2.63
N VAL A 46 -11.02 -11.70 3.27
CA VAL A 46 -12.17 -10.80 3.43
C VAL A 46 -11.87 -9.70 4.45
N TYR A 47 -11.20 -9.99 5.58
CA TYR A 47 -10.74 -8.97 6.52
C TYR A 47 -9.80 -7.97 5.84
N GLU A 48 -8.86 -8.42 5.01
CA GLU A 48 -7.97 -7.51 4.30
C GLU A 48 -8.70 -6.63 3.29
N GLN A 49 -9.61 -7.22 2.51
CA GLN A 49 -10.40 -6.45 1.55
C GLN A 49 -11.31 -5.43 2.25
N THR A 50 -11.93 -5.83 3.37
CA THR A 50 -12.75 -4.96 4.21
C THR A 50 -11.92 -3.86 4.83
N PHE A 51 -10.72 -4.16 5.31
CA PHE A 51 -9.80 -3.18 5.85
C PHE A 51 -9.50 -2.06 4.85
N VAL A 52 -9.18 -2.41 3.59
CA VAL A 52 -8.89 -1.41 2.55
C VAL A 52 -10.14 -0.57 2.25
N ALA A 53 -11.30 -1.21 2.09
CA ALA A 53 -12.56 -0.51 1.88
C ALA A 53 -12.93 0.41 3.06
N ALA A 54 -12.62 -0.01 4.29
CA ALA A 54 -12.88 0.77 5.49
C ALA A 54 -12.03 2.04 5.55
N LEU A 55 -10.75 1.97 5.16
CA LEU A 55 -9.90 3.15 5.04
C LEU A 55 -10.46 4.14 4.00
N ASP A 56 -10.92 3.65 2.85
CA ASP A 56 -11.50 4.49 1.79
C ASP A 56 -12.77 5.24 2.25
N CYS A 57 -13.56 4.58 3.08
CA CYS A 57 -14.79 5.13 3.65
C CYS A 57 -14.57 5.84 4.99
N ASN A 58 -13.30 6.03 5.41
CA ASN A 58 -12.93 6.61 6.71
C ASN A 58 -13.59 5.91 7.92
N ARG A 59 -13.90 4.61 7.80
CA ARG A 59 -14.42 3.75 8.86
C ARG A 59 -13.27 3.11 9.64
N ILE A 60 -12.56 3.95 10.39
CA ILE A 60 -11.38 3.54 11.16
C ILE A 60 -11.71 2.51 12.24
N ASP A 61 -12.94 2.48 12.73
CA ASP A 61 -13.48 1.44 13.62
C ASP A 61 -13.39 0.05 12.97
N VAL A 62 -13.93 -0.11 11.77
CA VAL A 62 -13.92 -1.38 11.02
C VAL A 62 -12.50 -1.75 10.60
N ALA A 63 -11.69 -0.77 10.19
CA ALA A 63 -10.29 -1.01 9.86
C ALA A 63 -9.50 -1.55 11.06
N ASN A 64 -9.72 -1.00 12.27
CA ASN A 64 -9.06 -1.52 13.47
C ASN A 64 -9.54 -2.92 13.84
N GLU A 65 -10.83 -3.22 13.71
CA GLU A 65 -11.38 -4.56 13.94
C GLU A 65 -10.72 -5.60 13.01
N CYS A 66 -10.70 -5.31 11.71
CA CYS A 66 -10.08 -6.19 10.71
C CYS A 66 -8.58 -6.39 10.98
N LEU A 67 -7.86 -5.30 11.25
CA LEU A 67 -6.42 -5.35 11.51
C LEU A 67 -6.09 -6.11 12.80
N HIS A 68 -6.91 -5.98 13.83
CA HIS A 68 -6.75 -6.72 15.08
C HIS A 68 -6.90 -8.23 14.84
N ALA A 69 -7.97 -8.65 14.15
CA ALA A 69 -8.19 -10.06 13.80
C ALA A 69 -7.02 -10.63 12.99
N LEU A 70 -6.55 -9.89 11.98
CA LEU A 70 -5.44 -10.29 11.13
C LEU A 70 -4.10 -10.35 11.88
N THR A 71 -3.83 -9.39 12.77
CA THR A 71 -2.60 -9.37 13.58
C THR A 71 -2.56 -10.53 14.58
N ALA A 72 -3.71 -10.89 15.16
CA ALA A 72 -3.81 -12.02 16.06
C ALA A 72 -3.53 -13.36 15.36
N ALA A 73 -3.97 -13.52 14.11
CA ALA A 73 -3.74 -14.74 13.34
C ALA A 73 -2.33 -14.82 12.74
N PHE A 74 -1.75 -13.69 12.31
CA PHE A 74 -0.47 -13.63 11.61
C PHE A 74 0.49 -12.60 12.23
N PRO A 75 0.94 -12.81 13.47
CA PRO A 75 1.92 -11.92 14.09
C PRO A 75 3.21 -11.88 13.25
N ASP A 76 3.81 -10.70 13.10
CA ASP A 76 5.07 -10.47 12.36
C ASP A 76 5.02 -10.77 10.85
N SER A 77 3.83 -10.75 10.23
CA SER A 77 3.71 -10.86 8.77
C SER A 77 3.95 -9.52 8.07
N LEU A 78 4.75 -9.54 7.00
CA LEU A 78 4.97 -8.39 6.12
C LEU A 78 3.65 -7.80 5.59
N ARG A 79 2.66 -8.67 5.34
CA ARG A 79 1.34 -8.26 4.85
C ARG A 79 0.61 -7.41 5.90
N ILE A 80 0.70 -7.80 7.17
CA ILE A 80 0.13 -7.04 8.30
C ILE A 80 0.85 -5.71 8.48
N TYR A 81 2.19 -5.68 8.37
CA TYR A 81 2.92 -4.43 8.44
C TYR A 81 2.53 -3.45 7.34
N LYS A 82 2.26 -3.92 6.12
CA LYS A 82 1.73 -3.06 5.05
C LYS A 82 0.38 -2.45 5.43
N LEU A 83 -0.55 -3.23 6.00
CA LEU A 83 -1.84 -2.72 6.46
C LEU A 83 -1.69 -1.70 7.60
N GLN A 84 -0.76 -1.93 8.53
CA GLN A 84 -0.44 -0.96 9.58
C GLN A 84 0.08 0.37 9.01
N VAL A 85 0.98 0.31 8.02
CA VAL A 85 1.45 1.49 7.29
C VAL A 85 0.29 2.22 6.61
N MET A 86 -0.58 1.50 5.88
CA MET A 86 -1.77 2.09 5.24
C MET A 86 -2.69 2.78 6.24
N LYS A 87 -2.90 2.20 7.42
CA LYS A 87 -3.69 2.83 8.49
C LYS A 87 -3.05 4.12 8.98
N LEU A 88 -1.73 4.11 9.24
CA LEU A 88 -1.00 5.28 9.71
C LEU A 88 -1.08 6.42 8.69
N GLU A 89 -0.94 6.10 7.40
CA GLU A 89 -1.09 7.07 6.32
C GLU A 89 -2.52 7.64 6.23
N ALA A 90 -3.54 6.80 6.34
CA ALA A 90 -4.94 7.25 6.37
C ALA A 90 -5.25 8.15 7.59
N GLN A 91 -4.45 8.05 8.65
CA GLN A 91 -4.52 8.89 9.85
C GLN A 91 -3.55 10.09 9.80
N GLU A 92 -2.88 10.32 8.67
CA GLU A 92 -1.85 11.37 8.48
C GLU A 92 -0.65 11.25 9.45
N ARG A 93 -0.44 10.07 10.04
CA ARG A 93 0.68 9.76 10.96
C ARG A 93 1.91 9.34 10.17
N PHE A 94 2.38 10.22 9.29
CA PHE A 94 3.39 9.90 8.29
C PHE A 94 4.75 9.52 8.89
N GLU A 95 5.20 10.17 9.98
CA GLU A 95 6.49 9.83 10.59
C GLU A 95 6.51 8.41 11.16
N GLU A 96 5.43 7.99 11.82
CA GLU A 96 5.29 6.62 12.31
C GLU A 96 5.23 5.60 11.17
N ALA A 97 4.57 5.95 10.06
CA ALA A 97 4.54 5.13 8.86
C ALA A 97 5.95 4.97 8.26
N LEU A 98 6.74 6.05 8.21
CA LEU A 98 8.13 6.04 7.74
C LEU A 98 9.02 5.19 8.63
N ASP A 99 8.89 5.29 9.95
CA ASP A 99 9.64 4.47 10.91
C ASP A 99 9.32 2.99 10.78
N LEU A 100 8.03 2.66 10.62
CA LEU A 100 7.60 1.28 10.41
C LEU A 100 8.18 0.72 9.10
N LEU A 101 8.09 1.49 8.00
CA LEU A 101 8.69 1.10 6.72
C LEU A 101 10.21 0.92 6.83
N GLN A 102 10.90 1.77 7.60
CA GLN A 102 12.34 1.64 7.81
C GLN A 102 12.69 0.34 8.54
N ASN A 103 11.89 -0.06 9.52
CA ASN A 103 12.05 -1.33 10.22
C ASN A 103 11.82 -2.53 9.28
N ILE A 104 10.81 -2.46 8.41
CA ILE A 104 10.58 -3.49 7.37
C ILE A 104 11.79 -3.62 6.45
N ILE A 105 12.34 -2.49 5.98
CA ILE A 105 13.51 -2.46 5.08
C ILE A 105 14.77 -3.00 5.76
N LYS A 106 14.93 -2.77 7.07
CA LYS A 106 16.04 -3.33 7.84
C LYS A 106 15.95 -4.85 7.95
N LYS A 107 14.73 -5.39 8.11
CA LYS A 107 14.47 -6.84 8.16
C LYS A 107 14.71 -7.50 6.80
N ASP A 108 14.24 -6.89 5.71
CA ASP A 108 14.45 -7.37 4.35
C ASP A 108 14.95 -6.25 3.43
N LYS A 109 16.27 -6.26 3.19
CA LYS A 109 16.92 -5.25 2.36
C LYS A 109 16.63 -5.41 0.86
N THR A 110 16.18 -6.60 0.44
CA THR A 110 15.90 -6.95 -0.97
C THR A 110 14.48 -6.58 -1.40
N ASN A 111 13.61 -6.25 -0.45
CA ASN A 111 12.26 -5.84 -0.77
C ASN A 111 12.19 -4.41 -1.32
N ALA A 112 11.75 -4.28 -2.57
CA ALA A 112 11.55 -3.00 -3.22
C ALA A 112 10.33 -2.23 -2.70
N ALA A 113 9.22 -2.93 -2.40
CA ALA A 113 7.92 -2.29 -2.18
C ALA A 113 7.90 -1.31 -1.00
N PRO A 114 8.47 -1.61 0.19
CA PRO A 114 8.55 -0.66 1.29
C PRO A 114 9.36 0.60 0.96
N ARG A 115 10.40 0.48 0.12
CA ARG A 115 11.22 1.62 -0.31
C ARG A 115 10.42 2.54 -1.24
N LYS A 116 9.72 1.97 -2.23
CA LYS A 116 8.81 2.73 -3.11
C LYS A 116 7.71 3.43 -2.29
N ARG A 117 7.16 2.77 -1.27
CA ARG A 117 6.16 3.41 -0.39
C ARG A 117 6.72 4.57 0.43
N ARG A 118 7.96 4.46 0.96
CA ARG A 118 8.62 5.60 1.65
C ARG A 118 8.74 6.82 0.74
N VAL A 119 9.17 6.62 -0.51
CA VAL A 119 9.26 7.70 -1.50
C VAL A 119 7.90 8.36 -1.71
N ALA A 120 6.83 7.57 -1.88
CA ALA A 120 5.47 8.09 -2.02
C ALA A 120 5.01 8.92 -0.80
N ILE A 121 5.30 8.48 0.43
CA ILE A 121 4.97 9.24 1.65
C ILE A 121 5.76 10.53 1.73
N LEU A 122 7.07 10.50 1.44
CA LEU A 122 7.92 11.70 1.44
C LEU A 122 7.42 12.73 0.43
N LYS A 123 7.02 12.29 -0.77
CA LYS A 123 6.35 13.13 -1.78
C LYS A 123 5.07 13.75 -1.25
N ALA A 124 4.19 12.94 -0.67
CA ALA A 124 2.91 13.42 -0.12
C ALA A 124 3.11 14.46 1.00
N CYS A 125 4.20 14.37 1.75
CA CYS A 125 4.58 15.33 2.78
C CYS A 125 5.31 16.58 2.24
N GLY A 126 5.52 16.70 0.92
CA GLY A 126 6.30 17.79 0.31
C GLY A 126 7.81 17.72 0.58
N LYS A 127 8.32 16.60 1.12
CA LYS A 127 9.73 16.35 1.39
C LYS A 127 10.45 15.86 0.13
N ILE A 128 10.41 16.68 -0.93
CA ILE A 128 10.90 16.33 -2.28
C ILE A 128 12.41 16.02 -2.29
N PRO A 129 13.30 16.79 -1.62
CA PRO A 129 14.72 16.48 -1.59
C PRO A 129 15.03 15.12 -0.95
N GLU A 130 14.31 14.76 0.11
CA GLU A 130 14.42 13.46 0.77
C GLU A 130 13.89 12.33 -0.11
N ALA A 131 12.78 12.55 -0.82
CA ALA A 131 12.24 11.60 -1.79
C ALA A 131 13.24 11.30 -2.91
N ILE A 132 13.85 12.34 -3.49
CA ILE A 132 14.91 12.22 -4.52
C ILE A 132 16.09 11.41 -3.98
N LYS A 133 16.56 11.72 -2.77
CA LYS A 133 17.68 11.01 -2.13
C LYS A 133 17.35 9.52 -1.95
N GLU A 134 16.19 9.20 -1.39
CA GLU A 134 15.76 7.81 -1.16
C GLU A 134 15.57 7.04 -2.47
N LEU A 135 14.99 7.67 -3.49
CA LEU A 135 14.76 7.03 -4.80
C LEU A 135 16.07 6.84 -5.58
N SER A 136 17.01 7.78 -5.47
CA SER A 136 18.36 7.63 -6.01
C SER A 136 19.11 6.46 -5.36
N GLU A 137 19.03 6.31 -4.02
CA GLU A 137 19.61 5.17 -3.30
C GLU A 137 18.90 3.84 -3.62
N TYR A 138 17.62 3.89 -3.92
CA TYR A 138 16.85 2.74 -4.41
C TYR A 138 17.36 2.28 -5.79
N LEU A 139 17.49 3.19 -6.76
CA LEU A 139 17.91 2.85 -8.13
C LEU A 139 19.35 2.34 -8.22
N LYS A 140 20.23 2.71 -7.28
CA LYS A 140 21.55 2.06 -7.13
C LYS A 140 21.47 0.55 -6.87
N LYS A 141 20.35 0.05 -6.34
CA LYS A 141 20.11 -1.37 -6.04
C LYS A 141 19.16 -2.03 -7.03
N PHE A 142 18.18 -1.29 -7.53
CA PHE A 142 17.12 -1.77 -8.41
C PHE A 142 17.15 -1.04 -9.75
N MET A 143 18.30 -1.05 -10.42
CA MET A 143 18.56 -0.23 -11.63
C MET A 143 17.66 -0.54 -12.84
N VAL A 144 17.01 -1.70 -12.84
CA VAL A 144 16.09 -2.14 -13.90
C VAL A 144 14.64 -1.69 -13.68
N ASP A 145 14.33 -1.03 -12.55
CA ASP A 145 12.98 -0.54 -12.26
C ASP A 145 12.70 0.75 -13.06
N GLN A 146 12.08 0.58 -14.22
CA GLN A 146 11.73 1.68 -15.13
C GLN A 146 10.74 2.66 -14.48
N GLU A 147 9.77 2.18 -13.68
CA GLU A 147 8.83 3.06 -12.99
C GLU A 147 9.56 3.99 -12.01
N ALA A 148 10.57 3.47 -11.31
CA ALA A 148 11.38 4.26 -10.39
C ALA A 148 12.25 5.30 -11.10
N TRP A 149 12.76 5.00 -12.30
CA TRP A 149 13.48 5.98 -13.13
C TRP A 149 12.56 7.10 -13.63
N GLN A 150 11.35 6.75 -14.09
CA GLN A 150 10.35 7.73 -14.50
C GLN A 150 9.96 8.63 -13.33
N GLU A 151 9.68 8.04 -12.18
CA GLU A 151 9.35 8.76 -10.95
C GLU A 151 10.49 9.70 -10.51
N LEU A 152 11.76 9.26 -10.60
CA LEU A 152 12.91 10.13 -10.30
C LEU A 152 13.06 11.29 -11.29
N CYS A 153 12.77 11.04 -12.57
CA CYS A 153 12.72 12.08 -13.59
C CYS A 153 11.68 13.15 -13.25
N GLU A 154 10.46 12.75 -12.91
CA GLU A 154 9.37 13.66 -12.52
C GLU A 154 9.73 14.50 -11.29
N LEU A 155 10.39 13.91 -10.29
CA LEU A 155 10.89 14.65 -9.12
C LEU A 155 11.98 15.67 -9.46
N TYR A 156 12.91 15.34 -10.36
CA TYR A 156 13.90 16.31 -10.81
C TYR A 156 13.28 17.44 -11.63
N LEU A 157 12.26 17.13 -12.45
CA LEU A 157 11.51 18.15 -13.18
C LEU A 157 10.77 19.10 -12.24
N SER A 158 10.18 18.59 -11.15
CA SER A 158 9.50 19.46 -10.17
C SER A 158 10.45 20.43 -9.47
N GLU A 159 11.71 20.03 -9.29
CA GLU A 159 12.79 20.87 -8.73
C GLU A 159 13.54 21.70 -9.80
N GLN A 160 13.07 21.69 -11.07
CA GLN A 160 13.70 22.36 -12.21
C GLN A 160 15.14 21.90 -12.49
N ASP A 161 15.52 20.71 -12.03
CA ASP A 161 16.81 20.09 -12.32
C ASP A 161 16.74 19.30 -13.63
N TYR A 162 16.69 20.05 -14.73
CA TYR A 162 16.55 19.47 -16.07
C TYR A 162 17.72 18.57 -16.46
N GLY A 163 18.92 18.83 -15.92
CA GLY A 163 20.11 18.01 -16.21
C GLY A 163 19.98 16.60 -15.65
N ARG A 164 19.59 16.46 -14.37
CA ARG A 164 19.37 15.14 -13.77
C ARG A 164 18.10 14.47 -14.27
N ALA A 165 17.07 15.23 -14.64
CA ALA A 165 15.89 14.68 -15.31
C ALA A 165 16.24 14.07 -16.68
N ALA A 166 17.03 14.76 -17.49
CA ALA A 166 17.48 14.25 -18.79
C ALA A 166 18.24 12.92 -18.66
N PHE A 167 19.14 12.82 -17.68
CA PHE A 167 19.84 11.56 -17.38
C PHE A 167 18.88 10.42 -17.04
N CYS A 168 17.84 10.67 -16.24
CA CYS A 168 16.84 9.64 -15.92
C CYS A 168 16.09 9.18 -17.20
N MET A 169 15.82 10.09 -18.14
CA MET A 169 15.19 9.76 -19.41
C MET A 169 16.12 8.96 -20.34
N GLU A 170 17.41 9.26 -20.36
CA GLU A 170 18.41 8.47 -21.09
C GLU A 170 18.41 7.02 -20.62
N GLU A 171 18.38 6.78 -19.31
CA GLU A 171 18.27 5.43 -18.74
C GLU A 171 16.98 4.72 -19.20
N LEU A 172 15.84 5.42 -19.23
CA LEU A 172 14.56 4.85 -19.71
C LEU A 172 14.61 4.47 -21.19
N ILE A 173 15.22 5.31 -22.03
CA ILE A 173 15.40 5.02 -23.47
C ILE A 173 16.31 3.82 -23.65
N LEU A 174 17.38 3.67 -22.85
CA LEU A 174 18.24 2.49 -22.94
C LEU A 174 17.50 1.18 -22.61
N HIS A 175 16.52 1.24 -21.70
CA HIS A 175 15.68 0.08 -21.38
C HIS A 175 14.65 -0.24 -22.48
N ASN A 176 14.16 0.77 -23.20
CA ASN A 176 13.20 0.62 -24.31
C ASN A 176 13.63 1.51 -25.51
N PRO A 177 14.63 1.06 -26.30
CA PRO A 177 15.27 1.87 -27.34
C PRO A 177 14.40 2.16 -28.57
#